data_AF-A0A3E2NR77-F1
#
_entry.id   AF-A0A3E2NR77-F1
#
_cell.length_a   1.000
_cell.length_b   1.000
_cell.length_c   1.000
_cell.angle_alpha   90.00
_cell.angle_beta   90.00
_cell.angle_gamma   90.00
#
_symmetry.space_group_name_H-M   'P 1'
#
loop_
_entity.id
_entity.type
_entity.pdbx_description
1 polymer ?
#
loop_
_entity_poly.entity_id
_entity_poly.type
_entity_poly.pdbx_seq_one_letter_code
_entity_poly.pdbx_strand_id
1 'polypeptide(L)'
;MKTGTLIAGMICFSASVFGQAAKPKTLYSAANKTVKVFITVKGSDKRLAPASALTFKNSPQPPETETVVFVDPAKTFQTMIGIGGALTDASAETFYKLPKEKQKEFLAAYYDKNIGIGYSFGRTSIMSTDFSTDSYSYIKEGDAALKTFDISHDKKYRIPFIKEITAAAGGKLTMFVSPWSPPAFMKTNNSVLHGGKLKKEFDQSWANFYVKFIKTYEAAGIPIWGLSVQNEPMATQTWESCNYTAEEERDFVKNFLGPTLAKGGLSSKKLIVWDHNRDLMYQRASTILEDPAASKYIWGIGFHWYETWTGAGQNFENVRLTHAAFPDKNLVFTEGCVEKFDFDKLKDWSLGERYGLSMINDFNGGTVAWTDWNVLLDEKGGPNHVGNFCFAPVHADTRNGELIYTNSYYYMGHFSKFIRPGAKRVAASASRDKLLTTAYMNTDGKLAVVVMNRTDEKIEYSLWIKGKAAKTVAEPHSIATLVVQ
;
A
#
# COMPACT_ATOMS: atom_id res chain seq x y z
N MET A 1 -3.09 11.59 87.44
CA MET A 1 -4.36 10.92 87.08
C MET A 1 -5.02 11.69 85.95
N LYS A 2 -5.02 11.13 84.74
CA LYS A 2 -5.95 11.43 83.64
C LYS A 2 -5.75 10.34 82.59
N THR A 3 -6.74 9.46 82.52
CA THR A 3 -6.93 8.38 81.54
C THR A 3 -7.38 8.97 80.20
N GLY A 4 -6.86 8.42 79.10
CA GLY A 4 -7.23 8.79 77.73
C GLY A 4 -7.24 7.57 76.82
N THR A 5 -8.45 7.14 76.50
CA THR A 5 -8.93 5.97 75.73
C THR A 5 -8.33 5.80 74.34
N LEU A 6 -7.90 4.57 74.00
CA LEU A 6 -7.61 4.12 72.62
C LEU A 6 -8.90 3.64 71.95
N ILE A 7 -9.22 4.18 70.77
CA ILE A 7 -10.30 3.68 69.90
C ILE A 7 -9.66 2.80 68.82
N ALA A 8 -10.02 1.51 68.81
CA ALA A 8 -9.66 0.57 67.76
C ALA A 8 -10.71 0.62 66.63
N GLY A 9 -10.31 1.10 65.46
CA GLY A 9 -11.11 1.04 64.24
C GLY A 9 -10.96 -0.31 63.54
N MET A 10 -12.03 -1.08 63.48
CA MET A 10 -12.14 -2.33 62.73
C MET A 10 -12.31 -2.00 61.23
N ILE A 11 -11.34 -2.35 60.39
CA ILE A 11 -11.47 -2.26 58.93
C ILE A 11 -11.80 -3.65 58.40
N CYS A 12 -13.05 -3.86 58.00
CA CYS A 12 -13.46 -5.02 57.22
C CYS A 12 -12.95 -4.89 55.79
N PHE A 13 -12.02 -5.76 55.38
CA PHE A 13 -11.72 -6.00 53.96
C PHE A 13 -12.61 -7.14 53.46
N SER A 14 -13.61 -6.79 52.64
CA SER A 14 -14.33 -7.75 51.81
C SER A 14 -14.31 -7.25 50.36
N ALA A 15 -13.44 -7.85 49.54
CA ALA A 15 -13.57 -7.82 48.10
C ALA A 15 -12.86 -9.05 47.51
N SER A 16 -13.59 -10.16 47.50
CA SER A 16 -13.28 -11.33 46.66
C SER A 16 -13.38 -10.94 45.19
N VAL A 17 -12.24 -10.63 44.57
CA VAL A 17 -12.13 -10.47 43.13
C VAL A 17 -12.09 -11.87 42.52
N PHE A 18 -13.24 -12.35 42.05
CA PHE A 18 -13.29 -13.49 41.14
C PHE A 18 -12.65 -13.07 39.82
N GLY A 19 -11.37 -13.43 39.63
CA GLY A 19 -10.73 -13.38 38.33
C GLY A 19 -11.48 -14.28 37.36
N GLN A 20 -12.12 -13.70 36.34
CA GLN A 20 -12.61 -14.48 35.20
C GLN A 20 -11.41 -15.18 34.56
N ALA A 21 -11.34 -16.50 34.71
CA ALA A 21 -10.38 -17.32 34.00
C ALA A 21 -10.50 -17.04 32.49
N ALA A 22 -9.40 -16.62 31.86
CA ALA A 22 -9.36 -16.38 30.43
C ALA A 22 -9.82 -17.65 29.70
N LYS A 23 -10.85 -17.53 28.83
CA LYS A 23 -11.30 -18.65 28.01
C LYS A 23 -10.11 -19.22 27.24
N PRO A 24 -9.88 -20.55 27.26
CA PRO A 24 -8.78 -21.16 26.52
C PRO A 24 -8.89 -20.77 25.05
N LYS A 25 -7.83 -20.17 24.49
CA LYS A 25 -7.77 -19.89 23.05
C LYS A 25 -7.85 -21.23 22.32
N THR A 26 -8.93 -21.46 21.59
CA THR A 26 -9.06 -22.61 20.70
C THR A 26 -7.89 -22.57 19.72
N LEU A 27 -7.03 -23.59 19.76
CA LEU A 27 -5.90 -23.70 18.84
C LEU A 27 -6.42 -23.88 17.42
N TYR A 28 -5.82 -23.19 16.45
CA TYR A 28 -6.15 -23.40 15.04
C TYR A 28 -5.86 -24.85 14.65
N SER A 29 -6.81 -25.48 13.96
CA SER A 29 -6.68 -26.84 13.44
C SER A 29 -6.88 -26.88 11.93
N ALA A 30 -5.90 -27.46 11.23
CA ALA A 30 -5.99 -27.78 9.81
C ALA A 30 -6.70 -29.13 9.54
N ALA A 31 -7.16 -29.83 10.59
CA ALA A 31 -7.91 -31.07 10.41
C ALA A 31 -9.22 -30.81 9.64
N ASN A 32 -9.51 -31.67 8.66
CA ASN A 32 -10.70 -31.59 7.80
C ASN A 32 -10.79 -30.31 6.94
N LYS A 33 -9.72 -29.51 6.88
CA LYS A 33 -9.61 -28.36 5.99
C LYS A 33 -9.14 -28.80 4.60
N THR A 34 -9.56 -28.06 3.59
CA THR A 34 -9.10 -28.24 2.19
C THR A 34 -8.27 -27.04 1.78
N VAL A 35 -7.38 -27.22 0.80
CA VAL A 35 -6.56 -26.14 0.25
C VAL A 35 -6.92 -25.93 -1.20
N LYS A 36 -7.52 -24.79 -1.53
CA LYS A 36 -7.65 -24.35 -2.93
C LYS A 36 -6.35 -23.69 -3.37
N VAL A 37 -5.87 -24.01 -4.55
CA VAL A 37 -4.60 -23.49 -5.06
C VAL A 37 -4.85 -22.66 -6.31
N PHE A 38 -4.24 -21.49 -6.37
CA PHE A 38 -4.21 -20.64 -7.56
C PHE A 38 -2.77 -20.39 -7.95
N ILE A 39 -2.43 -20.45 -9.24
CA ILE A 39 -1.06 -20.38 -9.73
C ILE A 39 -0.89 -19.41 -10.91
N THR A 40 0.28 -18.80 -10.96
CA THR A 40 0.83 -18.09 -12.12
C THR A 40 2.21 -18.66 -12.42
N VAL A 41 2.41 -19.22 -13.62
CA VAL A 41 3.62 -20.01 -13.95
C VAL A 41 4.20 -19.57 -15.30
N LYS A 42 5.51 -19.25 -15.31
CA LYS A 42 6.24 -18.85 -16.53
C LYS A 42 6.22 -19.97 -17.56
N GLY A 43 6.12 -19.63 -18.84
CA GLY A 43 6.10 -20.62 -19.92
C GLY A 43 4.80 -21.44 -20.03
N SER A 44 3.76 -21.09 -19.27
CA SER A 44 2.42 -21.67 -19.36
C SER A 44 1.34 -20.61 -19.63
N ASP A 45 0.11 -21.05 -19.87
CA ASP A 45 -1.10 -20.21 -19.93
C ASP A 45 -1.68 -19.88 -18.54
N LYS A 46 -1.11 -20.43 -17.46
CA LYS A 46 -1.64 -20.27 -16.10
C LYS A 46 -1.35 -18.87 -15.57
N ARG A 47 -2.41 -18.10 -15.36
CA ARG A 47 -2.40 -16.73 -14.81
C ARG A 47 -3.51 -16.59 -13.78
N LEU A 48 -3.14 -16.58 -12.49
CA LEU A 48 -4.06 -16.66 -11.35
C LEU A 48 -5.07 -17.83 -11.49
N ALA A 49 -4.66 -18.90 -12.16
CA ALA A 49 -5.54 -19.98 -12.57
C ALA A 49 -5.71 -21.00 -11.42
N PRO A 50 -6.90 -21.60 -11.24
CA PRO A 50 -7.07 -22.67 -10.27
C PRO A 50 -6.21 -23.89 -10.64
N ALA A 51 -5.63 -24.52 -9.63
CA ALA A 51 -4.91 -25.79 -9.71
C ALA A 51 -5.58 -26.84 -8.81
N SER A 52 -5.07 -28.08 -8.86
CA SER A 52 -5.59 -29.18 -8.07
C SER A 52 -5.64 -28.84 -6.57
N ALA A 53 -6.80 -29.04 -5.95
CA ALA A 53 -6.95 -28.84 -4.52
C ALA A 53 -6.11 -29.85 -3.72
N LEU A 54 -5.62 -29.42 -2.56
CA LEU A 54 -4.82 -30.26 -1.67
C LEU A 54 -5.62 -30.62 -0.42
N THR A 55 -5.24 -31.74 0.19
CA THR A 55 -5.78 -32.21 1.45
C THR A 55 -4.66 -32.37 2.47
N PHE A 56 -4.96 -32.03 3.72
CA PHE A 56 -4.02 -32.21 4.81
C PHE A 56 -3.95 -33.67 5.25
N LYS A 57 -2.73 -34.17 5.43
CA LYS A 57 -2.43 -35.47 6.06
C LYS A 57 -1.73 -35.26 7.39
N ASN A 58 -1.79 -36.27 8.27
CA ASN A 58 -0.96 -36.30 9.48
C ASN A 58 0.52 -36.19 9.09
N SER A 59 1.23 -35.24 9.67
CA SER A 59 2.65 -35.02 9.41
C SER A 59 3.25 -34.39 10.66
N PRO A 60 3.96 -35.16 11.51
CA PRO A 60 4.64 -34.62 12.69
C PRO A 60 5.78 -33.66 12.27
N GLN A 61 6.73 -33.38 13.16
CA GLN A 61 7.89 -32.55 12.82
C GLN A 61 8.59 -33.12 11.56
N PRO A 62 8.69 -32.34 10.46
CA PRO A 62 9.39 -32.79 9.27
C PRO A 62 10.91 -32.83 9.50
N PRO A 63 11.64 -33.73 8.82
CA PRO A 63 13.10 -33.76 8.87
C PRO A 63 13.70 -32.54 8.14
N GLU A 64 14.96 -32.21 8.44
CA GLU A 64 15.65 -31.09 7.81
C GLU A 64 15.83 -31.24 6.29
N THR A 65 15.73 -32.46 5.76
CA THR A 65 15.86 -32.79 4.34
C THR A 65 14.62 -32.42 3.52
N GLU A 66 13.49 -32.10 4.15
CA GLU A 66 12.28 -31.69 3.47
C GLU A 66 12.18 -30.15 3.32
N THR A 67 11.74 -29.71 2.13
CA THR A 67 11.35 -28.31 1.92
C THR A 67 9.93 -28.11 2.44
N VAL A 68 9.75 -27.14 3.34
CA VAL A 68 8.50 -26.94 4.06
C VAL A 68 8.21 -25.44 4.18
N VAL A 69 6.95 -25.07 3.98
CA VAL A 69 6.40 -23.77 4.35
C VAL A 69 5.59 -23.96 5.62
N PHE A 70 6.12 -23.50 6.75
CA PHE A 70 5.48 -23.53 8.06
C PHE A 70 4.55 -22.33 8.22
N VAL A 71 3.31 -22.56 8.66
CA VAL A 71 2.38 -21.47 8.98
C VAL A 71 1.81 -21.67 10.39
N ASP A 72 1.82 -20.61 11.20
CA ASP A 72 1.17 -20.58 12.52
C ASP A 72 0.11 -19.48 12.59
N PRO A 73 -1.18 -19.82 12.32
CA PRO A 73 -2.27 -18.85 12.36
C PRO A 73 -2.54 -18.24 13.73
N ALA A 74 -2.00 -18.80 14.82
CA ALA A 74 -2.15 -18.26 16.17
C ALA A 74 -1.19 -17.10 16.47
N LYS A 75 -0.16 -16.89 15.63
CA LYS A 75 0.81 -15.80 15.77
C LYS A 75 0.49 -14.72 14.75
N THR A 76 -0.17 -13.65 15.21
CA THR A 76 -0.66 -12.55 14.38
C THR A 76 0.24 -11.32 14.49
N PHE A 77 0.30 -10.54 13.42
CA PHE A 77 1.02 -9.27 13.32
C PHE A 77 0.07 -8.14 12.89
N GLN A 78 0.47 -7.33 11.91
CA GLN A 78 -0.31 -6.19 11.43
C GLN A 78 -1.60 -6.60 10.68
N THR A 79 -2.54 -5.65 10.59
CA THR A 79 -3.82 -5.83 9.89
C THR A 79 -3.77 -5.13 8.53
N MET A 80 -4.18 -5.85 7.47
CA MET A 80 -4.24 -5.33 6.11
C MET A 80 -5.33 -4.25 6.00
N ILE A 81 -4.95 -3.08 5.50
CA ILE A 81 -5.87 -1.99 5.17
C ILE A 81 -6.36 -2.14 3.73
N GLY A 82 -5.45 -2.45 2.79
CA GLY A 82 -5.82 -2.72 1.42
C GLY A 82 -4.63 -2.71 0.46
N ILE A 83 -4.90 -3.17 -0.75
CA ILE A 83 -3.97 -3.22 -1.88
C ILE A 83 -4.65 -2.55 -3.06
N GLY A 84 -3.93 -1.71 -3.80
CA GLY A 84 -4.42 -1.17 -5.06
C GLY A 84 -3.40 -0.34 -5.83
N GLY A 85 -3.82 0.79 -6.40
CA GLY A 85 -2.99 1.60 -7.31
C GLY A 85 -3.37 3.09 -7.33
N ALA A 86 -2.57 3.88 -8.02
CA ALA A 86 -2.78 5.31 -8.22
C ALA A 86 -3.77 5.61 -9.36
N LEU A 87 -4.69 6.53 -9.06
CA LEU A 87 -5.75 7.04 -9.93
C LEU A 87 -5.33 8.43 -10.43
N THR A 88 -4.36 8.44 -11.34
CA THR A 88 -3.75 9.64 -11.94
C THR A 88 -4.60 10.21 -13.07
N ASP A 89 -4.24 11.40 -13.55
CA ASP A 89 -4.86 12.00 -14.74
C ASP A 89 -4.61 11.13 -15.97
N ALA A 90 -3.39 10.59 -16.13
CA ALA A 90 -3.04 9.65 -17.20
C ALA A 90 -3.94 8.41 -17.22
N SER A 91 -4.18 7.79 -16.07
CA SER A 91 -5.09 6.64 -15.98
C SER A 91 -6.53 7.02 -16.33
N ALA A 92 -7.01 8.17 -15.83
CA ALA A 92 -8.37 8.63 -16.10
C ALA A 92 -8.58 8.96 -17.59
N GLU A 93 -7.66 9.68 -18.21
CA GLU A 93 -7.72 10.02 -19.63
C GLU A 93 -7.66 8.79 -20.53
N THR A 94 -6.74 7.88 -20.23
CA THR A 94 -6.60 6.62 -20.98
C THR A 94 -7.86 5.78 -20.85
N PHE A 95 -8.45 5.71 -19.66
CA PHE A 95 -9.71 4.99 -19.43
C PHE A 95 -10.84 5.52 -20.33
N TYR A 96 -10.99 6.83 -20.44
CA TYR A 96 -12.06 7.41 -21.26
C TYR A 96 -11.82 7.33 -22.78
N LYS A 97 -10.60 7.00 -23.23
CA LYS A 97 -10.32 6.69 -24.64
C LYS A 97 -10.74 5.27 -25.05
N LEU A 98 -10.89 4.35 -24.09
CA LEU A 98 -11.28 2.97 -24.37
C LEU A 98 -12.76 2.85 -24.82
N PRO A 99 -13.12 1.84 -25.62
CA PRO A 99 -14.50 1.45 -25.83
C PRO A 99 -15.24 1.16 -24.52
N LYS A 100 -16.55 1.41 -24.46
CA LYS A 100 -17.34 1.23 -23.22
C LYS A 100 -17.30 -0.19 -22.65
N GLU A 101 -17.23 -1.21 -23.50
CA GLU A 101 -17.07 -2.59 -23.01
C GLU A 101 -15.71 -2.83 -22.35
N LYS A 102 -14.65 -2.18 -22.84
CA LYS A 102 -13.30 -2.28 -22.28
C LYS A 102 -13.14 -1.44 -21.01
N GLN A 103 -13.88 -0.33 -20.89
CA GLN A 103 -14.05 0.38 -19.62
C GLN A 103 -14.68 -0.53 -18.55
N LYS A 104 -15.75 -1.27 -18.89
CA LYS A 104 -16.37 -2.23 -17.96
C LYS A 104 -15.43 -3.39 -17.62
N GLU A 105 -14.71 -3.93 -18.61
CA GLU A 105 -13.71 -4.99 -18.42
C GLU A 105 -12.63 -4.53 -17.43
N PHE A 106 -12.07 -3.33 -17.61
CA PHE A 106 -11.09 -2.74 -16.72
C PHE A 106 -11.59 -2.62 -15.28
N LEU A 107 -12.79 -2.06 -15.10
CA LEU A 107 -13.40 -1.90 -13.77
C LEU A 107 -13.62 -3.26 -13.09
N ALA A 108 -14.12 -4.25 -13.83
CA ALA A 108 -14.32 -5.61 -13.31
C ALA A 108 -12.99 -6.29 -12.97
N ALA A 109 -11.98 -6.19 -13.84
CA ALA A 109 -10.67 -6.78 -13.66
C ALA A 109 -9.98 -6.29 -12.38
N TYR A 110 -10.01 -4.99 -12.10
CA TYR A 110 -9.39 -4.48 -10.89
C TYR A 110 -10.26 -4.64 -9.64
N TYR A 111 -11.55 -4.31 -9.69
CA TYR A 111 -12.31 -4.02 -8.47
C TYR A 111 -13.37 -5.07 -8.11
N ASP A 112 -13.83 -5.88 -9.08
CA ASP A 112 -14.73 -6.99 -8.77
C ASP A 112 -13.96 -8.09 -8.00
N LYS A 113 -14.56 -8.58 -6.91
CA LYS A 113 -13.92 -9.57 -6.03
C LYS A 113 -13.98 -11.00 -6.58
N ASN A 114 -14.99 -11.28 -7.39
CA ASN A 114 -15.26 -12.60 -7.96
C ASN A 114 -14.54 -12.76 -9.30
N ILE A 115 -14.70 -11.76 -10.18
CA ILE A 115 -14.14 -11.74 -11.53
C ILE A 115 -12.68 -11.27 -11.49
N GLY A 116 -12.43 -10.12 -10.88
CA GLY A 116 -11.14 -9.46 -10.87
C GLY A 116 -10.21 -9.82 -9.71
N ILE A 117 -9.24 -8.94 -9.47
CA ILE A 117 -8.29 -9.02 -8.36
C ILE A 117 -8.72 -8.25 -7.11
N GLY A 118 -9.84 -7.53 -7.18
CA GLY A 118 -10.49 -6.89 -6.03
C GLY A 118 -9.66 -5.83 -5.29
N TYR A 119 -8.97 -4.94 -5.99
CA TYR A 119 -8.35 -3.75 -5.42
C TYR A 119 -9.28 -3.04 -4.43
N SER A 120 -8.70 -2.57 -3.33
CA SER A 120 -9.42 -2.04 -2.16
C SER A 120 -8.78 -0.80 -1.55
N PHE A 121 -7.69 -0.34 -2.16
CA PHE A 121 -6.96 0.85 -1.76
C PHE A 121 -6.64 1.69 -2.99
N GLY A 122 -6.56 3.00 -2.84
CA GLY A 122 -6.25 3.91 -3.94
C GLY A 122 -5.36 5.05 -3.48
N ARG A 123 -4.65 5.63 -4.44
CA ARG A 123 -3.92 6.90 -4.30
C ARG A 123 -4.43 7.86 -5.37
N THR A 124 -4.52 9.14 -5.07
CA THR A 124 -4.68 10.17 -6.11
C THR A 124 -3.84 11.39 -5.76
N SER A 125 -3.70 12.34 -6.68
CA SER A 125 -2.84 13.50 -6.48
C SER A 125 -3.60 14.73 -6.01
N ILE A 126 -2.88 15.60 -5.32
CA ILE A 126 -3.27 17.00 -5.18
C ILE A 126 -2.59 17.76 -6.32
N MET A 127 -3.38 18.25 -7.27
CA MET A 127 -2.93 18.91 -8.52
C MET A 127 -2.20 17.93 -9.48
N SER A 128 -1.35 18.48 -10.36
CA SER A 128 -0.64 17.75 -11.40
C SER A 128 0.53 16.92 -10.88
N THR A 129 0.92 15.97 -11.72
CA THR A 129 2.10 15.12 -11.56
C THR A 129 2.76 14.95 -12.93
N ASP A 130 3.88 14.22 -12.99
CA ASP A 130 4.46 13.77 -14.26
C ASP A 130 3.43 13.06 -15.16
N PHE A 131 2.57 12.21 -14.58
CA PHE A 131 1.41 11.54 -15.20
C PHE A 131 0.14 12.42 -15.29
N SER A 132 0.33 13.71 -15.51
CA SER A 132 -0.66 14.64 -16.05
C SER A 132 -0.23 15.09 -17.46
N THR A 133 -1.16 15.62 -18.26
CA THR A 133 -0.86 16.17 -19.61
C THR A 133 -0.10 17.49 -19.57
N ASP A 134 -0.20 18.19 -18.45
CA ASP A 134 0.36 19.52 -18.21
C ASP A 134 0.44 19.79 -16.71
N SER A 135 1.32 20.72 -16.33
CA SER A 135 1.37 21.21 -14.95
C SER A 135 0.24 22.20 -14.69
N TYR A 136 -0.48 22.02 -13.58
CA TYR A 136 -1.56 22.92 -13.19
C TYR A 136 -1.65 23.10 -11.68
N SER A 137 -2.37 24.14 -11.26
CA SER A 137 -2.70 24.40 -9.87
C SER A 137 -4.20 24.68 -9.71
N TYR A 138 -4.75 24.40 -8.53
CA TYR A 138 -6.12 24.79 -8.20
C TYR A 138 -6.29 26.26 -7.88
N ILE A 139 -5.21 27.02 -7.76
CA ILE A 139 -5.27 28.46 -7.46
C ILE A 139 -4.52 29.24 -8.53
N LYS A 140 -4.91 30.50 -8.70
CA LYS A 140 -4.16 31.44 -9.54
C LYS A 140 -2.82 31.78 -8.88
N GLU A 141 -1.83 32.06 -9.72
CA GLU A 141 -0.50 32.47 -9.27
C GLU A 141 -0.59 33.70 -8.34
N GLY A 142 0.09 33.63 -7.20
CA GLY A 142 0.10 34.68 -6.16
C GLY A 142 -1.04 34.61 -5.12
N ASP A 143 -2.03 33.73 -5.28
CA ASP A 143 -3.18 33.66 -4.36
C ASP A 143 -2.91 32.82 -3.09
N ALA A 144 -2.08 33.35 -2.19
CA ALA A 144 -1.80 32.73 -0.89
C ALA A 144 -3.05 32.62 0.03
N ALA A 145 -4.13 33.33 -0.29
CA ALA A 145 -5.37 33.28 0.47
C ALA A 145 -6.33 32.18 0.00
N LEU A 146 -5.98 31.45 -1.08
CA LEU A 146 -6.78 30.37 -1.67
C LEU A 146 -8.19 30.80 -2.10
N LYS A 147 -8.38 32.08 -2.46
CA LYS A 147 -9.66 32.65 -2.87
C LYS A 147 -10.14 32.12 -4.22
N THR A 148 -9.21 31.71 -5.06
CA THR A 148 -9.43 31.24 -6.43
C THR A 148 -9.44 29.71 -6.55
N PHE A 149 -9.47 29.00 -5.41
CA PHE A 149 -9.42 27.54 -5.37
C PHE A 149 -10.53 26.90 -6.20
N ASP A 150 -10.16 26.18 -7.25
CA ASP A 150 -11.06 25.49 -8.17
C ASP A 150 -10.50 24.14 -8.63
N ILE A 151 -11.35 23.11 -8.60
CA ILE A 151 -11.02 21.73 -9.00
C ILE A 151 -11.68 21.35 -10.33
N SER A 152 -12.04 22.33 -11.17
CA SER A 152 -12.77 22.04 -12.41
C SER A 152 -11.95 21.25 -13.43
N HIS A 153 -10.62 21.31 -13.37
CA HIS A 153 -9.74 20.41 -14.12
C HIS A 153 -10.10 18.94 -13.83
N ASP A 154 -10.12 18.57 -12.55
CA ASP A 154 -10.35 17.19 -12.11
C ASP A 154 -11.77 16.67 -12.42
N LYS A 155 -12.75 17.59 -12.53
CA LYS A 155 -14.15 17.23 -12.89
C LYS A 155 -14.26 16.68 -14.31
N LYS A 156 -13.28 16.95 -15.18
CA LYS A 156 -13.28 16.47 -16.56
C LYS A 156 -13.13 14.95 -16.65
N TYR A 157 -12.14 14.40 -15.94
CA TYR A 157 -11.83 12.96 -16.02
C TYR A 157 -11.58 12.32 -14.65
N ARG A 158 -10.70 12.87 -13.82
CA ARG A 158 -10.26 12.21 -12.58
C ARG A 158 -11.39 11.95 -11.59
N ILE A 159 -12.25 12.92 -11.32
CA ILE A 159 -13.38 12.76 -10.39
C ILE A 159 -14.41 11.74 -10.90
N PRO A 160 -14.89 11.82 -12.17
CA PRO A 160 -15.72 10.78 -12.75
C PRO A 160 -15.09 9.39 -12.67
N PHE A 161 -13.81 9.27 -13.02
CA PHE A 161 -13.06 8.00 -12.98
C PHE A 161 -13.00 7.40 -11.58
N ILE A 162 -12.66 8.20 -10.57
CA ILE A 162 -12.64 7.76 -9.16
C ILE A 162 -14.02 7.28 -8.71
N LYS A 163 -15.10 7.94 -9.16
CA LYS A 163 -16.48 7.53 -8.82
C LYS A 163 -16.88 6.21 -9.48
N GLU A 164 -16.54 6.01 -10.75
CA GLU A 164 -16.77 4.75 -11.46
C GLU A 164 -16.01 3.58 -10.79
N ILE A 165 -14.75 3.82 -10.43
CA ILE A 165 -13.93 2.86 -9.67
C ILE A 165 -14.54 2.57 -8.29
N THR A 166 -14.96 3.60 -7.57
CA THR A 166 -15.56 3.45 -6.24
C THR A 166 -16.85 2.64 -6.31
N ALA A 167 -17.67 2.85 -7.34
CA ALA A 167 -18.86 2.04 -7.60
C ALA A 167 -18.50 0.58 -7.87
N ALA A 168 -17.52 0.33 -8.75
CA ALA A 168 -17.03 -1.02 -9.06
C ALA A 168 -16.43 -1.74 -7.84
N ALA A 169 -15.82 -1.01 -6.90
CA ALA A 169 -15.30 -1.53 -5.64
C ALA A 169 -16.40 -1.86 -4.59
N GLY A 170 -17.68 -1.67 -4.92
CA GLY A 170 -18.82 -1.89 -4.04
C GLY A 170 -19.25 -0.66 -3.25
N GLY A 171 -19.05 0.53 -3.80
CA GLY A 171 -19.49 1.82 -3.24
C GLY A 171 -18.53 2.46 -2.24
N LYS A 172 -17.39 1.84 -1.96
CA LYS A 172 -16.36 2.40 -1.07
C LYS A 172 -14.97 1.97 -1.52
N LEU A 173 -14.07 2.94 -1.63
CA LEU A 173 -12.64 2.73 -1.81
C LEU A 173 -11.88 3.53 -0.75
N THR A 174 -10.99 2.89 0.00
CA THR A 174 -10.10 3.60 0.92
C THR A 174 -9.02 4.30 0.10
N MET A 175 -8.89 5.62 0.21
CA MET A 175 -7.99 6.38 -0.65
C MET A 175 -7.17 7.43 0.12
N PHE A 176 -5.90 7.57 -0.21
CA PHE A 176 -5.06 8.67 0.27
C PHE A 176 -4.63 9.60 -0.87
N VAL A 177 -4.14 10.78 -0.50
CA VAL A 177 -3.65 11.77 -1.46
C VAL A 177 -2.21 12.21 -1.18
N SER A 178 -1.50 12.63 -2.22
CA SER A 178 -0.15 13.18 -2.11
C SER A 178 0.00 14.37 -3.08
N PRO A 179 0.61 15.50 -2.69
CA PRO A 179 1.04 16.53 -3.64
C PRO A 179 2.46 16.27 -4.14
N TRP A 180 2.72 16.67 -5.39
CA TRP A 180 4.08 16.65 -5.94
C TRP A 180 4.79 17.99 -5.77
N SER A 181 4.05 19.09 -5.81
CA SER A 181 4.64 20.42 -5.62
C SER A 181 3.60 21.41 -5.10
N PRO A 182 3.99 22.34 -4.22
CA PRO A 182 3.26 23.59 -4.03
C PRO A 182 3.23 24.42 -5.34
N PRO A 183 2.30 25.40 -5.46
CA PRO A 183 2.27 26.36 -6.56
C PRO A 183 3.60 27.14 -6.70
N ALA A 184 3.93 27.57 -7.92
CA ALA A 184 5.24 28.16 -8.24
C ALA A 184 5.63 29.34 -7.34
N PHE A 185 4.76 30.33 -7.13
CA PHE A 185 5.05 31.47 -6.24
C PHE A 185 5.40 31.06 -4.80
N MET A 186 4.91 29.90 -4.34
CA MET A 186 5.21 29.38 -3.00
C MET A 186 6.60 28.75 -2.88
N LYS A 187 7.32 28.59 -3.99
CA LYS A 187 8.59 27.86 -4.04
C LYS A 187 9.80 28.75 -4.23
N THR A 188 10.92 28.36 -3.63
CA THR A 188 12.19 29.12 -3.68
C THR A 188 12.75 29.29 -5.08
N ASN A 189 12.44 28.39 -6.01
CA ASN A 189 12.82 28.45 -7.42
C ASN A 189 11.74 29.07 -8.32
N ASN A 190 10.61 29.52 -7.77
CA ASN A 190 9.45 30.03 -8.51
C ASN A 190 8.97 29.09 -9.65
N SER A 191 9.09 27.78 -9.46
CA SER A 191 8.68 26.76 -10.44
C SER A 191 8.12 25.55 -9.73
N VAL A 192 7.09 24.92 -10.31
CA VAL A 192 6.60 23.62 -9.81
C VAL A 192 7.57 22.49 -10.13
N LEU A 193 8.40 22.64 -11.17
CA LEU A 193 9.37 21.66 -11.64
C LEU A 193 10.76 21.88 -11.00
N HIS A 194 11.66 20.90 -11.18
CA HIS A 194 13.08 21.04 -10.84
C HIS A 194 13.35 21.32 -9.35
N GLY A 195 12.59 20.68 -8.46
CA GLY A 195 12.78 20.77 -7.02
C GLY A 195 12.46 22.15 -6.48
N GLY A 196 13.39 22.74 -5.73
CA GLY A 196 13.11 23.90 -4.89
C GLY A 196 12.45 23.50 -3.57
N LYS A 197 12.17 24.49 -2.72
CA LYS A 197 11.59 24.28 -1.39
C LYS A 197 10.37 25.17 -1.20
N LEU A 198 9.47 24.78 -0.32
CA LEU A 198 8.43 25.67 0.18
C LEU A 198 9.08 26.87 0.90
N LYS A 199 8.70 28.09 0.53
CA LYS A 199 9.14 29.29 1.25
C LYS A 199 8.38 29.38 2.57
N LYS A 200 9.08 29.75 3.66
CA LYS A 200 8.55 29.75 5.03
C LYS A 200 7.30 30.63 5.18
N GLU A 201 7.22 31.75 4.46
CA GLU A 201 6.06 32.64 4.50
C GLU A 201 4.77 31.98 3.97
N PHE A 202 4.86 30.85 3.26
CA PHE A 202 3.72 30.11 2.74
C PHE A 202 3.42 28.81 3.49
N ASP A 203 4.14 28.48 4.57
CA ASP A 203 3.88 27.25 5.36
C ASP A 203 2.40 27.13 5.77
N GLN A 204 1.85 28.19 6.37
CA GLN A 204 0.44 28.19 6.78
C GLN A 204 -0.53 28.16 5.59
N SER A 205 -0.20 28.84 4.49
CA SER A 205 -1.00 28.82 3.27
C SER A 205 -1.06 27.41 2.67
N TRP A 206 0.08 26.71 2.65
CA TRP A 206 0.17 25.35 2.15
C TRP A 206 -0.59 24.36 3.04
N ALA A 207 -0.48 24.47 4.36
CA ALA A 207 -1.29 23.67 5.29
C ALA A 207 -2.81 23.91 5.10
N ASN A 208 -3.23 25.15 4.82
CA ASN A 208 -4.62 25.47 4.50
C ASN A 208 -5.08 24.83 3.18
N PHE A 209 -4.17 24.70 2.20
CA PHE A 209 -4.43 24.09 0.91
C PHE A 209 -4.89 22.63 1.06
N TYR A 210 -4.22 21.86 1.92
CA TYR A 210 -4.62 20.48 2.24
C TYR A 210 -6.05 20.40 2.78
N VAL A 211 -6.40 21.25 3.75
CA VAL A 211 -7.75 21.27 4.34
C VAL A 211 -8.78 21.65 3.29
N LYS A 212 -8.48 22.65 2.45
CA LYS A 212 -9.36 23.09 1.36
C LYS A 212 -9.57 21.98 0.33
N PHE A 213 -8.50 21.30 -0.10
CA PHE A 213 -8.57 20.18 -1.01
C PHE A 213 -9.43 19.05 -0.46
N ILE A 214 -9.12 18.56 0.76
CA ILE A 214 -9.84 17.44 1.38
C ILE A 214 -11.32 17.76 1.48
N LYS A 215 -11.69 18.91 2.03
CA LYS A 215 -13.11 19.30 2.16
C LYS A 215 -13.81 19.41 0.81
N THR A 216 -13.12 19.91 -0.22
CA THR A 216 -13.69 20.06 -1.57
C THR A 216 -13.91 18.69 -2.23
N TYR A 217 -12.96 17.78 -2.13
CA TYR A 217 -13.08 16.41 -2.65
C TYR A 217 -14.16 15.60 -1.90
N GLU A 218 -14.23 15.73 -0.57
CA GLU A 218 -15.28 15.08 0.21
C GLU A 218 -16.68 15.61 -0.12
N ALA A 219 -16.82 16.93 -0.33
CA ALA A 219 -18.06 17.53 -0.81
C ALA A 219 -18.44 17.08 -2.24
N ALA A 220 -17.44 16.71 -3.06
CA ALA A 220 -17.67 16.10 -4.37
C ALA A 220 -18.03 14.61 -4.30
N GLY A 221 -18.13 14.03 -3.10
CA GLY A 221 -18.47 12.62 -2.88
C GLY A 221 -17.27 11.67 -2.93
N ILE A 222 -16.06 12.18 -2.71
CA ILE A 222 -14.82 11.40 -2.67
C ILE A 222 -14.21 11.48 -1.26
N PRO A 223 -14.51 10.51 -0.38
CA PRO A 223 -13.95 10.46 0.97
C PRO A 223 -12.43 10.27 0.94
N ILE A 224 -11.69 11.09 1.67
CA ILE A 224 -10.24 10.95 1.80
C ILE A 224 -9.91 10.28 3.13
N TRP A 225 -9.24 9.13 3.09
CA TRP A 225 -8.83 8.38 4.28
C TRP A 225 -7.54 8.93 4.89
N GLY A 226 -6.57 9.28 4.05
CA GLY A 226 -5.24 9.73 4.47
C GLY A 226 -4.60 10.68 3.48
N LEU A 227 -3.39 11.13 3.84
CA LEU A 227 -2.58 12.02 3.05
C LEU A 227 -1.10 11.80 3.37
N SER A 228 -0.21 11.99 2.41
CA SER A 228 1.22 12.20 2.69
C SER A 228 1.57 13.69 2.68
N VAL A 229 2.71 14.04 3.29
CA VAL A 229 3.18 15.43 3.42
C VAL A 229 3.74 15.99 2.11
N GLN A 230 4.38 15.14 1.31
CA GLN A 230 5.04 15.51 0.07
C GLN A 230 5.44 14.22 -0.65
N ASN A 231 5.12 14.10 -1.94
CA ASN A 231 5.67 13.04 -2.77
C ASN A 231 7.19 13.22 -2.92
N GLU A 232 7.96 12.17 -2.64
CA GLU A 232 9.41 12.11 -2.89
C GLU A 232 10.20 13.37 -2.44
N PRO A 233 10.16 13.76 -1.15
CA PRO A 233 10.73 15.02 -0.63
C PRO A 233 12.25 15.15 -0.76
N MET A 234 12.94 14.17 -1.33
CA MET A 234 14.38 14.22 -1.61
C MET A 234 14.71 14.22 -3.11
N ALA A 235 13.70 14.19 -3.98
CA ALA A 235 13.91 14.07 -5.40
C ALA A 235 13.76 15.44 -6.09
N THR A 236 14.84 15.88 -6.72
CA THR A 236 14.79 16.99 -7.68
C THR A 236 14.51 16.40 -9.05
N GLN A 237 13.27 16.55 -9.54
CA GLN A 237 12.82 15.91 -10.77
C GLN A 237 12.63 16.91 -11.91
N THR A 238 12.57 16.44 -13.15
CA THR A 238 12.20 17.30 -14.29
C THR A 238 10.72 17.64 -14.33
N TRP A 239 9.90 16.92 -13.56
CA TRP A 239 8.49 17.17 -13.30
C TRP A 239 8.26 17.85 -11.93
N GLU A 240 7.01 17.93 -11.48
CA GLU A 240 6.65 18.51 -10.19
C GLU A 240 7.38 17.82 -9.05
N SER A 241 8.16 18.59 -8.29
CA SER A 241 8.81 18.09 -7.08
C SER A 241 9.10 19.22 -6.09
N CYS A 242 9.12 18.91 -4.80
CA CYS A 242 9.46 19.87 -3.75
C CYS A 242 10.27 19.20 -2.64
N ASN A 243 11.42 19.78 -2.31
CA ASN A 243 12.38 19.16 -1.42
C ASN A 243 12.12 19.57 0.03
N TYR A 244 12.18 18.59 0.94
CA TYR A 244 12.16 18.78 2.39
C TYR A 244 13.29 17.96 3.03
N THR A 245 14.11 18.58 3.89
CA THR A 245 14.89 17.80 4.86
C THR A 245 13.96 17.12 5.87
N ALA A 246 14.49 16.20 6.65
CA ALA A 246 13.69 15.50 7.66
C ALA A 246 13.17 16.47 8.73
N GLU A 247 13.99 17.46 9.10
CA GLU A 247 13.64 18.54 10.02
C GLU A 247 12.60 19.48 9.43
N GLU A 248 12.72 19.84 8.15
CA GLU A 248 11.72 20.67 7.47
C GLU A 248 10.36 19.98 7.40
N GLU A 249 10.32 18.68 7.08
CA GLU A 249 9.08 17.88 7.08
C GLU A 249 8.48 17.78 8.49
N ARG A 250 9.31 17.46 9.50
CA ARG A 250 8.91 17.42 10.92
C ARG A 250 8.31 18.76 11.36
N ASP A 251 9.00 19.86 11.09
CA ASP A 251 8.61 21.19 11.55
C ASP A 251 7.36 21.68 10.83
N PHE A 252 7.20 21.36 9.54
CA PHE A 252 5.97 21.63 8.81
C PHE A 252 4.78 20.87 9.41
N VAL A 253 4.93 19.58 9.72
CA VAL A 253 3.89 18.77 10.37
C VAL A 253 3.55 19.32 11.76
N LYS A 254 4.57 19.57 12.58
CA LYS A 254 4.44 20.01 13.97
C LYS A 254 3.77 21.38 14.09
N ASN A 255 4.22 22.34 13.30
CA ASN A 255 3.86 23.75 13.47
C ASN A 255 2.68 24.18 12.59
N PHE A 256 2.44 23.50 11.46
CA PHE A 256 1.46 23.95 10.47
C PHE A 256 0.45 22.87 10.11
N LEU A 257 0.85 21.80 9.41
CA LEU A 257 -0.10 20.85 8.83
C LEU A 257 -0.91 20.10 9.89
N GLY A 258 -0.27 19.54 10.92
CA GLY A 258 -0.93 18.83 12.01
C GLY A 258 -1.98 19.69 12.75
N PRO A 259 -1.60 20.87 13.28
CA PRO A 259 -2.54 21.81 13.90
C PRO A 259 -3.66 22.26 12.97
N THR A 260 -3.37 22.50 11.68
CA THR A 260 -4.34 22.97 10.68
C THR A 260 -5.38 21.89 10.37
N LEU A 261 -4.96 20.62 10.24
CA LEU A 261 -5.87 19.48 10.12
C LEU A 261 -6.77 19.37 11.36
N ALA A 262 -6.19 19.50 12.56
CA ALA A 262 -6.95 19.41 13.80
C ALA A 262 -8.02 20.50 13.92
N LYS A 263 -7.63 21.76 13.71
CA LYS A 263 -8.55 22.91 13.68
C LYS A 263 -9.61 22.78 12.58
N GLY A 264 -9.25 22.12 11.47
CA GLY A 264 -10.14 21.85 10.35
C GLY A 264 -11.18 20.75 10.59
N GLY A 265 -11.11 20.04 11.72
CA GLY A 265 -11.95 18.86 12.01
C GLY A 265 -11.48 17.57 11.31
N LEU A 266 -10.21 17.52 10.90
CA LEU A 266 -9.61 16.46 10.09
C LEU A 266 -8.56 15.62 10.85
N SER A 267 -8.54 15.66 12.19
CA SER A 267 -7.59 14.88 13.00
C SER A 267 -7.68 13.36 12.79
N SER A 268 -8.78 12.86 12.24
CA SER A 268 -8.99 11.44 11.95
C SER A 268 -8.26 10.95 10.69
N LYS A 269 -7.83 11.86 9.81
CA LYS A 269 -7.10 11.55 8.57
C LYS A 269 -5.74 10.96 8.89
N LYS A 270 -5.32 9.99 8.09
CA LYS A 270 -4.04 9.31 8.30
C LYS A 270 -2.92 10.10 7.65
N LEU A 271 -2.19 10.87 8.44
CA LEU A 271 -1.04 11.65 7.98
C LEU A 271 0.21 10.75 7.90
N ILE A 272 0.78 10.68 6.71
CA ILE A 272 1.91 9.84 6.33
C ILE A 272 3.11 10.74 6.02
N VAL A 273 4.27 10.44 6.61
CA VAL A 273 5.53 11.12 6.31
C VAL A 273 6.43 10.28 5.41
N TRP A 274 7.52 10.86 4.94
CA TRP A 274 8.55 10.27 4.08
C TRP A 274 8.14 10.11 2.61
N ASP A 275 7.16 9.24 2.31
CA ASP A 275 6.61 9.02 0.95
C ASP A 275 7.71 8.94 -0.15
N HIS A 276 8.75 8.14 0.13
CA HIS A 276 9.96 8.02 -0.70
C HIS A 276 10.69 6.68 -0.48
N ASN A 277 11.86 6.49 -1.07
CA ASN A 277 12.53 5.20 -1.16
C ASN A 277 12.93 4.59 0.21
N ARG A 278 13.17 3.28 0.23
CA ARG A 278 13.51 2.56 1.47
C ARG A 278 14.89 2.88 2.02
N ASP A 279 15.80 3.37 1.19
CA ASP A 279 17.21 3.60 1.50
C ASP A 279 17.44 4.49 2.73
N LEU A 280 16.77 5.65 2.82
CA LEU A 280 16.89 6.59 3.93
C LEU A 280 15.73 6.54 4.93
N MET A 281 14.83 5.57 4.76
CA MET A 281 13.59 5.45 5.53
C MET A 281 13.81 5.46 7.04
N TYR A 282 14.80 4.72 7.56
CA TYR A 282 15.07 4.67 9.00
C TYR A 282 15.52 6.03 9.56
N GLN A 283 16.47 6.69 8.89
CA GLN A 283 16.95 8.00 9.31
C GLN A 283 15.84 9.06 9.28
N ARG A 284 14.96 8.96 8.27
CA ARG A 284 13.79 9.84 8.14
C ARG A 284 12.80 9.62 9.27
N ALA A 285 12.48 8.35 9.55
CA ALA A 285 11.62 7.96 10.65
C ALA A 285 12.16 8.47 11.98
N SER A 286 13.44 8.22 12.31
CA SER A 286 14.03 8.66 13.58
C SER A 286 13.97 10.17 13.76
N THR A 287 14.42 10.93 12.76
CA THR A 287 14.48 12.39 12.85
C THR A 287 13.11 13.03 13.06
N ILE A 288 12.06 12.49 12.43
CA ILE A 288 10.71 13.05 12.50
C ILE A 288 9.96 12.54 13.75
N LEU A 289 10.03 11.24 14.03
CA LEU A 289 9.17 10.60 15.04
C LEU A 289 9.71 10.71 16.47
N GLU A 290 11.00 10.99 16.65
CA GLU A 290 11.59 11.25 17.96
C GLU A 290 11.20 12.61 18.54
N ASP A 291 10.61 13.52 17.75
CA ASP A 291 9.96 14.74 18.26
C ASP A 291 8.47 14.44 18.58
N PRO A 292 8.07 14.37 19.87
CA PRO A 292 6.70 14.05 20.25
C PRO A 292 5.67 15.08 19.76
N ALA A 293 6.09 16.33 19.54
CA ALA A 293 5.19 17.38 19.06
C ALA A 293 4.82 17.20 17.59
N ALA A 294 5.70 16.60 16.78
CA ALA A 294 5.38 16.14 15.43
C ALA A 294 4.68 14.78 15.45
N SER A 295 5.27 13.81 16.15
CA SER A 295 4.85 12.39 16.16
C SER A 295 3.39 12.17 16.54
N LYS A 296 2.82 13.02 17.41
CA LYS A 296 1.40 12.95 17.80
C LYS A 296 0.41 13.15 16.64
N TYR A 297 0.83 13.82 15.56
CA TYR A 297 0.01 14.00 14.35
C TYR A 297 0.23 12.91 13.31
N ILE A 298 1.34 12.16 13.42
CA ILE A 298 1.79 11.23 12.38
C ILE A 298 1.23 9.84 12.66
N TRP A 299 0.51 9.31 11.67
CA TRP A 299 -0.08 7.98 11.72
C TRP A 299 0.87 6.89 11.20
N GLY A 300 1.73 7.22 10.24
CA GLY A 300 2.62 6.25 9.63
C GLY A 300 3.67 6.86 8.70
N ILE A 301 4.45 5.98 8.09
CA ILE A 301 5.54 6.28 7.17
C ILE A 301 5.22 5.62 5.83
N GLY A 302 5.29 6.42 4.76
CA GLY A 302 5.10 5.99 3.38
C GLY A 302 6.45 5.66 2.74
N PHE A 303 6.51 4.64 1.88
CA PHE A 303 7.75 4.31 1.19
C PHE A 303 7.56 3.74 -0.22
N HIS A 304 8.59 3.93 -1.07
CA HIS A 304 8.68 3.57 -2.50
C HIS A 304 9.80 2.52 -2.73
N TRP A 305 10.08 2.15 -4.00
CA TRP A 305 11.07 1.12 -4.35
C TRP A 305 12.08 1.48 -5.46
N TYR A 306 12.29 2.76 -5.73
CA TYR A 306 13.07 3.21 -6.88
C TYR A 306 14.58 3.23 -6.60
N GLU A 307 15.03 3.08 -5.35
CA GLU A 307 16.45 3.14 -4.94
C GLU A 307 17.38 2.14 -5.67
N THR A 308 16.80 1.16 -6.36
CA THR A 308 17.53 0.20 -7.20
C THR A 308 18.33 0.86 -8.35
N TRP A 309 18.06 2.12 -8.70
CA TRP A 309 18.89 2.89 -9.65
C TRP A 309 20.37 2.97 -9.23
N THR A 310 20.66 2.80 -7.93
CA THR A 310 22.01 2.74 -7.37
C THR A 310 22.78 1.46 -7.71
N GLY A 311 22.11 0.45 -8.31
CA GLY A 311 22.64 -0.90 -8.51
C GLY A 311 22.45 -1.84 -7.31
N ALA A 312 21.90 -1.35 -6.20
CA ALA A 312 21.56 -2.15 -5.02
C ALA A 312 20.20 -2.87 -5.15
N GLY A 313 19.93 -3.80 -4.24
CA GLY A 313 18.60 -4.43 -4.08
C GLY A 313 17.57 -3.48 -3.44
N GLN A 314 16.34 -3.95 -3.24
CA GLN A 314 15.21 -3.14 -2.75
C GLN A 314 15.21 -2.86 -1.23
N ASN A 315 16.36 -2.89 -0.55
CA ASN A 315 16.53 -2.45 0.84
C ASN A 315 15.43 -2.83 1.87
N PHE A 316 14.90 -4.05 1.81
CA PHE A 316 13.80 -4.50 2.67
C PHE A 316 14.13 -4.45 4.17
N GLU A 317 15.41 -4.50 4.54
CA GLU A 317 15.82 -4.45 5.94
C GLU A 317 15.51 -3.09 6.58
N ASN A 318 15.57 -1.99 5.82
CA ASN A 318 15.19 -0.68 6.35
C ASN A 318 13.71 -0.62 6.73
N VAL A 319 12.85 -1.34 6.01
CA VAL A 319 11.42 -1.47 6.36
C VAL A 319 11.28 -2.22 7.69
N ARG A 320 11.98 -3.35 7.84
CA ARG A 320 11.94 -4.16 9.07
C ARG A 320 12.49 -3.41 10.28
N LEU A 321 13.63 -2.74 10.13
CA LEU A 321 14.25 -1.96 11.19
C LEU A 321 13.36 -0.79 11.61
N THR A 322 12.77 -0.08 10.65
CA THR A 322 11.84 1.01 10.93
C THR A 322 10.61 0.52 11.69
N HIS A 323 10.03 -0.62 11.28
CA HIS A 323 8.90 -1.21 12.00
C HIS A 323 9.28 -1.63 13.43
N ALA A 324 10.46 -2.21 13.62
CA ALA A 324 10.94 -2.64 14.93
C ALA A 324 11.23 -1.46 15.87
N ALA A 325 11.76 -0.36 15.34
CA ALA A 325 12.09 0.84 16.10
C ALA A 325 10.87 1.71 16.43
N PHE A 326 9.87 1.75 15.54
CA PHE A 326 8.65 2.55 15.68
C PHE A 326 7.38 1.69 15.56
N PRO A 327 7.16 0.71 16.46
CA PRO A 327 6.10 -0.28 16.32
C PRO A 327 4.68 0.28 16.49
N ASP A 328 4.53 1.50 17.01
CA ASP A 328 3.27 2.23 17.12
C ASP A 328 2.88 2.97 15.82
N LYS A 329 3.81 3.05 14.85
CA LYS A 329 3.59 3.69 13.55
C LYS A 329 3.35 2.64 12.46
N ASN A 330 2.41 2.96 11.57
CA ASN A 330 2.08 2.08 10.45
C ASN A 330 3.05 2.33 9.28
N LEU A 331 3.35 1.27 8.53
CA LEU A 331 4.12 1.38 7.29
C LEU A 331 3.21 1.17 6.08
N VAL A 332 3.30 2.05 5.09
CA VAL A 332 2.51 1.97 3.85
C VAL A 332 3.44 2.01 2.66
N PHE A 333 3.34 1.03 1.77
CA PHE A 333 3.95 1.15 0.46
C PHE A 333 3.04 2.04 -0.40
N THR A 334 3.50 3.25 -0.66
CA THR A 334 2.67 4.32 -1.23
C THR A 334 2.80 4.40 -2.75
N GLU A 335 3.86 3.86 -3.32
CA GLU A 335 4.09 3.88 -4.77
C GLU A 335 5.21 2.93 -5.21
N GLY A 336 5.02 2.31 -6.38
CA GLY A 336 6.10 1.76 -7.16
C GLY A 336 5.63 1.31 -8.54
N CYS A 337 6.50 1.45 -9.54
CA CYS A 337 6.32 0.88 -10.87
C CYS A 337 7.64 0.32 -11.43
N VAL A 338 7.56 -0.36 -12.57
CA VAL A 338 8.76 -0.62 -13.38
C VAL A 338 8.95 0.54 -14.34
N GLU A 339 10.08 1.23 -14.22
CA GLU A 339 10.40 2.38 -15.06
C GLU A 339 10.90 1.98 -16.46
N LYS A 340 11.16 2.97 -17.33
CA LYS A 340 11.73 2.79 -18.67
C LYS A 340 10.84 1.89 -19.54
N PHE A 341 9.63 2.38 -19.78
CA PHE A 341 8.63 1.68 -20.57
C PHE A 341 9.15 1.22 -21.94
N ASP A 342 8.76 0.00 -22.31
CA ASP A 342 9.03 -0.63 -23.60
C ASP A 342 7.82 -1.52 -23.93
N PHE A 343 7.09 -1.16 -25.00
CA PHE A 343 5.85 -1.85 -25.37
C PHE A 343 6.07 -3.33 -25.67
N ASP A 344 7.24 -3.71 -26.22
CA ASP A 344 7.54 -5.10 -26.57
C ASP A 344 7.78 -5.96 -25.32
N LYS A 345 7.98 -5.33 -24.15
CA LYS A 345 8.20 -6.00 -22.86
C LYS A 345 6.96 -6.08 -21.98
N LEU A 346 5.76 -5.74 -22.49
CA LEU A 346 4.50 -5.83 -21.73
C LEU A 346 4.21 -7.23 -21.16
N LYS A 347 4.81 -8.28 -21.74
CA LYS A 347 4.67 -9.67 -21.29
C LYS A 347 5.92 -10.23 -20.60
N ASP A 348 6.92 -9.39 -20.33
CA ASP A 348 8.13 -9.79 -19.63
C ASP A 348 7.77 -10.33 -18.23
N TRP A 349 8.34 -11.48 -17.89
CA TRP A 349 8.07 -12.16 -16.63
C TRP A 349 8.63 -11.40 -15.42
N SER A 350 9.73 -10.68 -15.62
CA SER A 350 10.41 -9.91 -14.58
C SER A 350 9.52 -8.81 -13.99
N LEU A 351 8.56 -8.29 -14.78
CA LEU A 351 7.54 -7.35 -14.31
C LEU A 351 6.77 -7.96 -13.13
N GLY A 352 6.27 -9.18 -13.28
CA GLY A 352 5.54 -9.87 -12.21
C GLY A 352 6.42 -10.21 -11.02
N GLU A 353 7.63 -10.73 -11.28
CA GLU A 353 8.52 -11.15 -10.19
C GLU A 353 8.98 -10.01 -9.29
N ARG A 354 9.20 -8.82 -9.83
CA ARG A 354 9.55 -7.64 -9.04
C ARG A 354 8.44 -7.28 -8.06
N TYR A 355 7.17 -7.32 -8.50
CA TYR A 355 6.01 -7.08 -7.63
C TYR A 355 5.89 -8.18 -6.57
N GLY A 356 5.97 -9.45 -6.95
CA GLY A 356 5.90 -10.57 -6.00
C GLY A 356 6.98 -10.52 -4.93
N LEU A 357 8.24 -10.24 -5.33
CA LEU A 357 9.38 -10.08 -4.42
C LEU A 357 9.12 -8.96 -3.41
N SER A 358 8.72 -7.78 -3.88
CA SER A 358 8.49 -6.64 -3.00
C SER A 358 7.34 -6.88 -2.05
N MET A 359 6.17 -7.27 -2.56
CA MET A 359 4.97 -7.42 -1.74
C MET A 359 5.18 -8.44 -0.62
N ILE A 360 5.83 -9.59 -0.88
CA ILE A 360 6.14 -10.57 0.17
C ILE A 360 7.05 -9.96 1.24
N ASN A 361 8.12 -9.28 0.85
CA ASN A 361 9.07 -8.71 1.80
C ASN A 361 8.49 -7.53 2.58
N ASP A 362 7.76 -6.63 1.91
CA ASP A 362 7.11 -5.47 2.52
C ASP A 362 6.08 -5.91 3.57
N PHE A 363 5.24 -6.89 3.23
CA PHE A 363 4.26 -7.46 4.17
C PHE A 363 4.95 -8.17 5.33
N ASN A 364 6.04 -8.89 5.07
CA ASN A 364 6.83 -9.49 6.15
C ASN A 364 7.55 -8.44 7.03
N GLY A 365 7.74 -7.21 6.52
CA GLY A 365 8.33 -6.07 7.23
C GLY A 365 7.34 -5.18 7.99
N GLY A 366 6.05 -5.53 8.06
CA GLY A 366 5.06 -4.78 8.84
C GLY A 366 4.17 -3.83 8.05
N THR A 367 4.26 -3.86 6.71
CA THR A 367 3.45 -3.01 5.83
C THR A 367 1.96 -3.36 5.92
N VAL A 368 1.10 -2.33 6.04
CA VAL A 368 -0.36 -2.47 6.22
C VAL A 368 -1.18 -2.12 4.97
N ALA A 369 -0.60 -1.41 4.01
CA ALA A 369 -1.23 -1.11 2.73
C ALA A 369 -0.19 -1.03 1.62
N TRP A 370 -0.58 -1.37 0.38
CA TRP A 370 0.33 -1.41 -0.76
C TRP A 370 -0.31 -0.82 -2.00
N THR A 371 0.37 0.12 -2.64
CA THR A 371 -0.14 0.89 -3.78
C THR A 371 0.85 0.79 -4.93
N ASP A 372 0.41 0.17 -6.02
CA ASP A 372 1.03 0.32 -7.34
C ASP A 372 0.97 1.78 -7.80
N TRP A 373 1.72 2.11 -8.85
CA TRP A 373 1.58 3.39 -9.52
C TRP A 373 0.33 3.46 -10.40
N ASN A 374 0.45 3.88 -11.65
CA ASN A 374 -0.70 4.06 -12.54
C ASN A 374 -1.47 2.76 -12.75
N VAL A 375 -2.77 2.75 -12.42
CA VAL A 375 -3.64 1.57 -12.67
C VAL A 375 -3.85 1.28 -14.16
N LEU A 376 -3.68 2.30 -15.00
CA LEU A 376 -3.81 2.21 -16.46
C LEU A 376 -2.88 3.21 -17.15
N LEU A 377 -2.17 2.75 -18.17
CA LEU A 377 -1.38 3.59 -19.08
C LEU A 377 -1.63 3.16 -20.53
N ASP A 378 -1.37 4.04 -21.48
CA ASP A 378 -1.56 3.75 -22.91
C ASP A 378 -0.41 2.92 -23.52
N GLU A 379 -0.43 2.71 -24.84
CA GLU A 379 0.60 1.98 -25.58
C GLU A 379 1.97 2.67 -25.60
N LYS A 380 2.10 3.87 -25.01
CA LYS A 380 3.35 4.62 -24.86
C LYS A 380 3.84 4.66 -23.41
N GLY A 381 3.10 4.04 -22.49
CA GLY A 381 3.40 4.12 -21.06
C GLY A 381 3.07 5.48 -20.45
N GLY A 382 2.14 6.22 -21.05
CA GLY A 382 1.69 7.56 -20.63
C GLY A 382 0.17 7.69 -20.58
N PRO A 383 -0.37 8.92 -20.76
CA PRO A 383 0.34 10.18 -21.04
C PRO A 383 1.22 10.64 -19.87
N ASN A 384 2.31 11.35 -20.18
CA ASN A 384 3.23 11.93 -19.21
C ASN A 384 3.89 13.17 -19.85
N HIS A 385 3.76 14.35 -19.24
CA HIS A 385 4.15 15.62 -19.89
C HIS A 385 5.66 15.86 -19.99
N VAL A 386 6.48 15.04 -19.31
CA VAL A 386 7.96 15.11 -19.36
C VAL A 386 8.60 13.87 -19.98
N GLY A 387 7.79 12.92 -20.48
CA GLY A 387 8.28 11.69 -21.10
C GLY A 387 8.83 10.64 -20.13
N ASN A 388 8.47 10.70 -18.84
CA ASN A 388 8.86 9.73 -17.82
C ASN A 388 7.97 8.46 -17.84
N PHE A 389 8.02 7.71 -18.94
CA PHE A 389 7.10 6.58 -19.17
C PHE A 389 7.43 5.35 -18.33
N CYS A 390 6.38 4.70 -17.81
CA CYS A 390 6.47 3.52 -16.94
C CYS A 390 5.54 2.39 -17.41
N PHE A 391 5.77 1.19 -16.88
CA PHE A 391 4.81 0.09 -16.96
C PHE A 391 3.70 0.25 -15.92
N ALA A 392 2.49 -0.12 -16.30
CA ALA A 392 1.34 -0.37 -15.44
C ALA A 392 1.00 -1.87 -15.44
N PRO A 393 0.29 -2.39 -14.43
CA PRO A 393 -0.18 -3.77 -14.45
C PRO A 393 -1.16 -4.05 -15.61
N VAL A 394 -1.88 -3.03 -16.06
CA VAL A 394 -2.74 -3.07 -17.25
C VAL A 394 -2.43 -1.88 -18.14
N HIS A 395 -2.23 -2.13 -19.43
CA HIS A 395 -2.12 -1.10 -20.46
C HIS A 395 -3.34 -1.10 -21.38
N ALA A 396 -3.68 0.05 -21.94
CA ALA A 396 -4.62 0.20 -23.03
C ALA A 396 -3.85 0.37 -24.34
N ASP A 397 -4.16 -0.43 -25.36
CA ASP A 397 -3.74 -0.14 -26.73
C ASP A 397 -4.83 0.68 -27.40
N THR A 398 -4.66 2.00 -27.40
CA THR A 398 -5.71 2.91 -27.89
C THR A 398 -5.89 2.86 -29.41
N ARG A 399 -4.97 2.20 -30.13
CA ARG A 399 -5.04 2.03 -31.59
C ARG A 399 -6.09 1.03 -32.02
N ASN A 400 -6.34 0.00 -31.18
CA ASN A 400 -7.32 -1.05 -31.42
C ASN A 400 -8.39 -1.14 -30.31
N GLY A 401 -8.25 -0.36 -29.24
CA GLY A 401 -9.19 -0.29 -28.13
C GLY A 401 -9.08 -1.44 -27.13
N GLU A 402 -7.99 -2.21 -27.14
CA GLU A 402 -7.84 -3.40 -26.31
C GLU A 402 -7.09 -3.16 -24.99
N LEU A 403 -7.31 -4.05 -24.02
CA LEU A 403 -6.56 -4.10 -22.76
C LEU A 403 -5.45 -5.14 -22.83
N ILE A 404 -4.27 -4.78 -22.33
CA ILE A 404 -3.09 -5.64 -22.25
C ILE A 404 -2.71 -5.83 -20.78
N TYR A 405 -2.96 -7.02 -20.26
CA TYR A 405 -2.56 -7.40 -18.90
C TYR A 405 -1.10 -7.82 -18.86
N THR A 406 -0.30 -7.20 -18.00
CA THR A 406 1.09 -7.60 -17.77
C THR A 406 1.16 -8.70 -16.71
N ASN A 407 2.35 -9.28 -16.50
CA ASN A 407 2.51 -10.27 -15.43
C ASN A 407 2.36 -9.61 -14.03
N SER A 408 2.60 -8.31 -13.88
CA SER A 408 2.38 -7.59 -12.62
C SER A 408 0.93 -7.68 -12.15
N TYR A 409 -0.05 -7.59 -13.04
CA TYR A 409 -1.48 -7.71 -12.68
C TYR A 409 -1.79 -9.04 -11.99
N TYR A 410 -1.29 -10.15 -12.55
CA TYR A 410 -1.54 -11.47 -11.99
C TYR A 410 -0.77 -11.70 -10.68
N TYR A 411 0.49 -11.24 -10.60
CA TYR A 411 1.27 -11.32 -9.37
C TYR A 411 0.63 -10.51 -8.25
N MET A 412 0.17 -9.28 -8.51
CA MET A 412 -0.58 -8.50 -7.53
C MET A 412 -1.89 -9.20 -7.13
N GLY A 413 -2.57 -9.85 -8.08
CA GLY A 413 -3.78 -10.63 -7.84
C GLY A 413 -3.61 -11.77 -6.83
N HIS A 414 -2.42 -12.37 -6.73
CA HIS A 414 -2.12 -13.37 -5.70
C HIS A 414 -2.21 -12.83 -4.27
N PHE A 415 -2.16 -11.50 -4.10
CA PHE A 415 -2.32 -10.82 -2.82
C PHE A 415 -3.69 -10.15 -2.72
N SER A 416 -4.03 -9.22 -3.62
CA SER A 416 -5.24 -8.39 -3.50
C SER A 416 -6.53 -9.21 -3.51
N LYS A 417 -6.60 -10.29 -4.31
CA LYS A 417 -7.80 -11.13 -4.39
C LYS A 417 -8.01 -11.95 -3.11
N PHE A 418 -6.94 -12.41 -2.48
CA PHE A 418 -6.97 -13.41 -1.41
C PHE A 418 -6.68 -12.85 0.00
N ILE A 419 -6.15 -11.63 0.09
CA ILE A 419 -5.84 -10.93 1.34
C ILE A 419 -6.71 -9.68 1.38
N ARG A 420 -7.85 -9.77 2.07
CA ARG A 420 -8.87 -8.69 2.10
C ARG A 420 -8.61 -7.70 3.23
N PRO A 421 -9.14 -6.46 3.13
CA PRO A 421 -9.13 -5.52 4.25
C PRO A 421 -9.63 -6.16 5.55
N GLY A 422 -8.89 -5.94 6.64
CA GLY A 422 -9.12 -6.56 7.94
C GLY A 422 -8.41 -7.91 8.15
N ALA A 423 -7.82 -8.50 7.11
CA ALA A 423 -7.01 -9.71 7.27
C ALA A 423 -5.79 -9.44 8.15
N LYS A 424 -5.48 -10.37 9.06
CA LYS A 424 -4.30 -10.27 9.92
C LYS A 424 -3.15 -11.08 9.35
N ARG A 425 -1.96 -10.47 9.21
CA ARG A 425 -0.75 -11.20 8.85
C ARG A 425 -0.47 -12.23 9.93
N VAL A 426 -0.14 -13.46 9.54
CA VAL A 426 0.22 -14.55 10.47
C VAL A 426 1.63 -15.06 10.18
N ALA A 427 2.22 -15.79 11.12
CA ALA A 427 3.57 -16.31 10.94
C ALA A 427 3.61 -17.31 9.78
N ALA A 428 4.53 -17.08 8.85
CA ALA A 428 4.87 -17.96 7.74
C ALA A 428 6.40 -18.00 7.59
N SER A 429 6.96 -19.19 7.38
CA SER A 429 8.41 -19.37 7.24
C SER A 429 8.69 -20.53 6.28
N ALA A 430 9.54 -20.30 5.28
CA ALA A 430 10.05 -21.35 4.42
C ALA A 430 11.34 -21.94 5.00
N SER A 431 11.49 -23.27 4.97
CA SER A 431 12.71 -23.98 5.42
C SER A 431 13.89 -23.85 4.45
N ARG A 432 13.66 -23.22 3.29
CA ARG A 432 14.64 -22.93 2.24
C ARG A 432 14.41 -21.51 1.74
N ASP A 433 15.49 -20.76 1.59
CA ASP A 433 15.51 -19.38 1.08
C ASP A 433 15.12 -19.26 -0.40
N LYS A 434 15.13 -20.38 -1.14
CA LYS A 434 14.59 -20.46 -2.52
C LYS A 434 13.10 -20.15 -2.63
N LEU A 435 12.33 -20.30 -1.54
CA LEU A 435 10.90 -19.97 -1.50
C LEU A 435 10.64 -18.73 -0.66
N LEU A 436 9.94 -17.77 -1.25
CA LEU A 436 9.42 -16.60 -0.54
C LEU A 436 7.98 -16.87 -0.11
N THR A 437 7.59 -16.46 1.11
CA THR A 437 6.23 -16.67 1.59
C THR A 437 5.73 -15.58 2.53
N THR A 438 4.42 -15.35 2.50
CA THR A 438 3.66 -14.60 3.51
C THR A 438 2.29 -15.24 3.68
N ALA A 439 1.68 -15.09 4.86
CA ALA A 439 0.35 -15.64 5.13
C ALA A 439 -0.55 -14.67 5.90
N TYR A 440 -1.84 -14.76 5.66
CA TYR A 440 -2.87 -13.91 6.25
C TYR A 440 -4.13 -14.69 6.61
N MET A 441 -4.65 -14.43 7.81
CA MET A 441 -5.99 -14.87 8.22
C MET A 441 -7.01 -13.81 7.85
N ASN A 442 -7.91 -14.11 6.91
CA ASN A 442 -9.01 -13.22 6.54
C ASN A 442 -10.10 -13.20 7.63
N THR A 443 -10.94 -12.16 7.58
CA THR A 443 -12.07 -11.98 8.51
C THR A 443 -13.18 -13.02 8.35
N ASP A 444 -13.23 -13.70 7.20
CA ASP A 444 -14.13 -14.83 6.93
C ASP A 444 -13.57 -16.19 7.43
N GLY A 445 -12.39 -16.19 8.08
CA GLY A 445 -11.74 -17.37 8.61
C GLY A 445 -10.90 -18.16 7.59
N LYS A 446 -10.82 -17.72 6.34
CA LYS A 446 -9.94 -18.34 5.34
C LYS A 446 -8.50 -17.87 5.52
N LEU A 447 -7.57 -18.82 5.55
CA LEU A 447 -6.14 -18.55 5.59
C LEU A 447 -5.59 -18.53 4.16
N ALA A 448 -5.03 -17.40 3.74
CA ALA A 448 -4.32 -17.26 2.48
C ALA A 448 -2.81 -17.37 2.73
N VAL A 449 -2.13 -18.26 2.02
CA VAL A 449 -0.67 -18.44 2.05
C VAL A 449 -0.14 -18.21 0.65
N VAL A 450 0.68 -17.19 0.47
CA VAL A 450 1.35 -16.90 -0.80
C VAL A 450 2.74 -17.53 -0.76
N VAL A 451 3.10 -18.25 -1.80
CA VAL A 451 4.42 -18.89 -1.98
C VAL A 451 4.93 -18.55 -3.37
N MET A 452 6.17 -18.07 -3.47
CA MET A 452 6.80 -17.68 -4.73
C MET A 452 8.15 -18.37 -4.89
N ASN A 453 8.39 -18.92 -6.08
CA ASN A 453 9.64 -19.50 -6.52
C ASN A 453 10.19 -18.67 -7.69
N ARG A 454 11.34 -18.04 -7.50
CA ARG A 454 12.03 -17.23 -8.53
C ARG A 454 13.18 -17.96 -9.20
N THR A 455 13.39 -19.23 -8.85
CA THR A 455 14.50 -20.03 -9.36
C THR A 455 14.10 -20.77 -10.64
N ASP A 456 15.09 -21.26 -11.37
CA ASP A 456 14.90 -22.17 -12.51
C ASP A 456 14.55 -23.61 -12.07
N GLU A 457 14.59 -23.90 -10.77
CA GLU A 457 14.35 -25.23 -10.24
C GLU A 457 12.86 -25.44 -9.91
N LYS A 458 12.35 -26.62 -10.22
CA LYS A 458 11.08 -27.10 -9.67
C LYS A 458 11.31 -27.52 -8.22
N ILE A 459 10.53 -26.96 -7.29
CA ILE A 459 10.69 -27.20 -5.86
C ILE A 459 9.47 -27.94 -5.33
N GLU A 460 9.64 -29.20 -4.93
CA GLU A 460 8.64 -29.92 -4.14
C GLU A 460 8.67 -29.41 -2.70
N TYR A 461 7.51 -29.09 -2.13
CA TYR A 461 7.42 -28.64 -0.73
C TYR A 461 6.11 -29.06 -0.06
N SER A 462 6.09 -28.99 1.27
CA SER A 462 4.89 -29.19 2.08
C SER A 462 4.42 -27.88 2.69
N LEU A 463 3.12 -27.57 2.59
CA LEU A 463 2.47 -26.59 3.48
C LEU A 463 2.19 -27.29 4.81
N TRP A 464 2.84 -26.87 5.89
CA TRP A 464 2.71 -27.49 7.22
C TRP A 464 2.03 -26.56 8.22
N ILE A 465 1.03 -27.08 8.93
CA ILE A 465 0.29 -26.36 9.97
C ILE A 465 0.00 -27.33 11.13
N LYS A 466 0.63 -27.10 12.29
CA LYS A 466 0.34 -27.79 13.57
C LYS A 466 0.20 -29.32 13.44
N GLY A 467 1.19 -29.98 12.84
CA GLY A 467 1.22 -31.45 12.72
C GLY A 467 0.43 -32.02 11.53
N LYS A 468 0.05 -31.16 10.59
CA LYS A 468 -0.62 -31.52 9.34
C LYS A 468 0.15 -30.95 8.16
N ALA A 469 0.28 -31.72 7.08
CA ALA A 469 0.93 -31.26 5.86
C ALA A 469 0.09 -31.53 4.61
N ALA A 470 0.16 -30.59 3.66
CA ALA A 470 -0.32 -30.75 2.30
C ALA A 470 0.87 -30.60 1.34
N LYS A 471 1.20 -31.65 0.59
CA LYS A 471 2.31 -31.66 -0.38
C LYS A 471 1.91 -30.95 -1.67
N THR A 472 2.83 -30.19 -2.25
CA THR A 472 2.63 -29.47 -3.50
C THR A 472 3.97 -29.17 -4.17
N VAL A 473 3.93 -28.48 -5.30
CA VAL A 473 5.08 -28.07 -6.10
C VAL A 473 5.04 -26.55 -6.30
N ALA A 474 6.20 -25.90 -6.26
CA ALA A 474 6.41 -24.59 -6.84
C ALA A 474 7.20 -24.77 -8.15
N GLU A 475 6.54 -24.52 -9.27
CA GLU A 475 7.18 -24.57 -10.59
C GLU A 475 8.27 -23.48 -10.70
N PRO A 476 9.26 -23.63 -11.60
CA PRO A 476 10.22 -22.57 -11.88
C PRO A 476 9.52 -21.25 -12.22
N HIS A 477 10.04 -20.14 -11.70
CA HIS A 477 9.49 -18.80 -11.95
C HIS A 477 7.95 -18.74 -11.79
N SER A 478 7.46 -19.07 -10.60
CA SER A 478 6.03 -19.14 -10.30
C SER A 478 5.65 -18.48 -8.98
N ILE A 479 4.36 -18.15 -8.87
CA ILE A 479 3.73 -17.73 -7.64
C ILE A 479 2.42 -18.50 -7.46
N ALA A 480 2.14 -18.92 -6.23
CA ALA A 480 0.94 -19.64 -5.85
C ALA A 480 0.28 -18.99 -4.63
N THR A 481 -1.05 -18.99 -4.61
CA THR A 481 -1.83 -18.69 -3.40
C THR A 481 -2.62 -19.91 -2.99
N LEU A 482 -2.33 -20.41 -1.79
CA LEU A 482 -2.97 -21.53 -1.15
C LEU A 482 -4.01 -21.00 -0.16
N VAL A 483 -5.29 -21.25 -0.42
CA VAL A 483 -6.42 -20.81 0.41
C VAL A 483 -6.93 -22.00 1.21
N VAL A 484 -6.64 -22.01 2.51
CA VAL A 484 -7.11 -23.03 3.46
C VAL A 484 -8.49 -22.65 3.98
N GLN A 485 -9.46 -23.55 3.81
CA GLN A 485 -10.87 -23.32 4.15
C GLN A 485 -11.57 -24.54 4.74
#